data_AF-A0A2J7QEM6-F1
#
_entry.id   AF-A0A2J7QEM6-F1
#
_cell.length_a   1.000
_cell.length_b   1.000
_cell.length_c   1.000
_cell.angle_alpha   90.00
_cell.angle_beta   90.00
_cell.angle_gamma   90.00
#
_symmetry.space_group_name_H-M   'P 1'
#
loop_
_entity.id
_entity.type
_entity.pdbx_description
1 polymer ?
#
loop_
_entity_poly.entity_id
_entity_poly.type
_entity_poly.pdbx_seq_one_letter_code
_entity_poly.pdbx_strand_id
1 'polypeptide(L)'
;MYGNEDLHFFLDIDMAVLGSSPEHYSEYIAKVQQEYAFLPETIYRSLRLKVLQSFLQIPNIFASREFREKFESKARANIQKEVDSLKR
;
A
#
# COMPACT_ATOMS: atom_id res chain seq x y z
N MET A 1 10.06 18.35 -0.84
CA MET A 1 11.42 17.80 -0.90
C MET A 1 11.32 16.33 -1.31
N TYR A 2 12.24 15.85 -2.14
CA TYR A 2 12.31 14.45 -2.56
C TYR A 2 13.53 13.81 -1.89
N GLY A 3 13.42 12.52 -1.56
CA GLY A 3 14.55 11.72 -1.13
C GLY A 3 15.40 11.30 -2.34
N ASN A 4 16.72 11.34 -2.19
CA ASN A 4 17.68 11.03 -3.26
C ASN A 4 18.86 10.15 -2.81
N GLU A 5 18.90 9.76 -1.54
CA GLU A 5 19.84 8.75 -1.03
C GLU A 5 19.34 7.33 -1.35
N ASP A 6 20.25 6.36 -1.44
CA ASP A 6 19.94 4.95 -1.72
C ASP A 6 18.86 4.37 -0.80
N LEU A 7 18.83 4.79 0.47
CA LEU A 7 17.80 4.40 1.44
C LEU A 7 16.39 4.76 0.95
N HIS A 8 16.20 5.92 0.34
CA HIS A 8 14.90 6.36 -0.17
C HIS A 8 14.43 5.46 -1.32
N PHE A 9 15.33 5.14 -2.24
CA PHE A 9 15.02 4.23 -3.34
C PHE A 9 14.73 2.81 -2.86
N PHE A 10 15.47 2.33 -1.87
CA PHE A 10 15.20 1.02 -1.25
C PHE A 10 13.78 0.95 -0.66
N LEU A 11 13.39 1.97 0.10
CA LEU A 11 12.04 2.05 0.67
C LEU A 11 10.96 2.21 -0.42
N ASP A 12 11.23 2.99 -1.45
CA ASP A 12 10.30 3.18 -2.56
C ASP A 12 10.08 1.88 -3.36
N ILE A 13 11.12 1.06 -3.53
CA ILE A 13 11.03 -0.25 -4.18
C ILE A 13 10.17 -1.20 -3.34
N ASP A 14 10.36 -1.22 -2.02
CA ASP A 14 9.55 -2.04 -1.11
C ASP A 14 8.05 -1.68 -1.21
N MET A 15 7.74 -0.38 -1.33
CA MET A 15 6.38 0.12 -1.44
C MET A 15 5.80 0.07 -2.87
N ALA A 16 6.59 -0.28 -3.89
CA ALA A 16 6.20 -0.17 -5.29
C ALA A 16 4.96 -1.00 -5.65
N VAL A 17 4.73 -2.12 -4.94
CA VAL A 17 3.56 -2.98 -5.16
C VAL A 17 2.24 -2.23 -4.94
N LEU A 18 2.21 -1.24 -4.05
CA LEU A 18 1.05 -0.40 -3.78
C LEU A 18 0.61 0.33 -5.06
N GLY A 19 1.57 0.81 -5.86
CA GLY A 19 1.33 1.51 -7.12
C GLY A 19 1.22 0.63 -8.37
N SER A 20 1.13 -0.69 -8.21
CA SER A 20 0.95 -1.64 -9.31
C SER A 20 -0.42 -1.48 -10.01
N SER A 21 -0.65 -2.23 -11.09
CA SER A 21 -1.97 -2.24 -11.73
C SER A 21 -3.03 -2.81 -10.77
N PRO A 22 -4.31 -2.42 -10.87
CA PRO A 22 -5.35 -2.91 -9.98
C PRO A 22 -5.46 -4.45 -9.93
N GLU A 23 -5.14 -5.12 -11.03
CA GLU A 23 -5.15 -6.58 -11.16
C GLU A 23 -4.04 -7.19 -10.30
N HIS A 24 -2.79 -6.73 -10.48
CA HIS A 24 -1.65 -7.18 -9.68
C HIS A 24 -1.80 -6.83 -8.20
N TYR A 25 -2.36 -5.66 -7.90
CA TYR A 25 -2.63 -5.26 -6.51
C TYR A 25 -3.67 -6.19 -5.86
N SER A 26 -4.70 -6.61 -6.60
CA SER A 26 -5.71 -7.55 -6.10
C SER A 26 -5.11 -8.93 -5.80
N GLU A 27 -4.20 -9.42 -6.65
CA GLU A 27 -3.45 -10.65 -6.38
C GLU A 27 -2.55 -10.53 -5.15
N TYR A 28 -1.89 -9.37 -5.00
CA TYR A 28 -1.09 -9.07 -3.82
C TYR A 28 -1.93 -9.09 -2.54
N ILE A 29 -3.09 -8.44 -2.52
CA ILE A 29 -4.00 -8.47 -1.35
C ILE A 29 -4.39 -9.90 -0.99
N ALA A 30 -4.76 -10.72 -1.99
CA ALA A 30 -5.13 -12.12 -1.75
C ALA A 30 -3.99 -12.91 -1.10
N LYS A 31 -2.74 -12.72 -1.55
CA LYS A 31 -1.56 -13.36 -0.95
C LYS A 31 -1.34 -12.90 0.49
N VAL A 32 -1.42 -11.59 0.75
CA VAL A 32 -1.31 -11.02 2.10
C VAL A 32 -2.39 -11.60 3.03
N GLN A 33 -3.64 -11.72 2.56
CA GLN A 33 -4.70 -12.31 3.35
C GLN A 33 -4.43 -13.79 3.70
N GLN A 34 -3.85 -14.55 2.77
CA GLN A 34 -3.46 -15.94 3.02
C GLN A 34 -2.31 -16.07 4.02
N GLU A 35 -1.32 -15.17 3.95
CA GLU A 35 -0.20 -15.13 4.90
C GLU A 35 -0.68 -14.95 6.36
N TYR A 36 -1.74 -14.16 6.55
CA TYR A 36 -2.35 -13.90 7.85
C TYR A 36 -3.63 -14.72 8.12
N ALA A 37 -3.86 -15.82 7.38
CA ALA A 37 -5.07 -16.64 7.51
C ALA A 37 -5.24 -17.28 8.89
N PHE A 38 -4.18 -17.33 9.70
CA PHE A 38 -4.23 -17.79 11.10
C PHE A 38 -4.89 -16.80 12.05
N LEU A 39 -5.10 -15.53 11.64
CA LEU A 39 -5.81 -14.53 12.42
C LEU A 39 -7.32 -14.64 12.19
N PRO A 40 -8.16 -14.39 13.22
CA PRO A 40 -9.59 -14.19 13.01
C PRO A 40 -9.84 -13.04 12.03
N GLU A 41 -10.81 -13.21 11.13
CA GLU A 41 -11.07 -12.25 10.04
C GLU A 41 -11.27 -10.81 10.56
N THR A 42 -12.01 -10.64 11.65
CA THR A 42 -12.26 -9.32 12.26
C THR A 42 -10.97 -8.65 12.74
N ILE A 43 -10.03 -9.43 13.29
CA ILE A 43 -8.73 -8.94 13.75
C ILE A 43 -7.87 -8.55 12.54
N TYR A 44 -7.76 -9.44 11.53
CA TYR A 44 -7.03 -9.14 10.30
C TYR A 44 -7.52 -7.84 9.65
N ARG A 45 -8.85 -7.70 9.47
CA ARG A 45 -9.45 -6.51 8.85
C ARG A 45 -9.14 -5.24 9.64
N SER A 46 -9.23 -5.30 10.98
CA SER A 46 -8.93 -4.15 11.83
C SER A 46 -7.46 -3.68 11.73
N LEU A 47 -6.52 -4.63 11.73
CA LEU A 47 -5.09 -4.35 11.63
C LEU A 47 -4.72 -3.86 10.23
N ARG A 48 -5.25 -4.49 9.19
CA ARG A 48 -5.03 -4.10 7.80
C ARG A 48 -5.57 -2.71 7.51
N LEU A 49 -6.79 -2.40 7.97
CA LEU A 49 -7.36 -1.06 7.88
C LEU A 49 -6.46 -0.01 8.53
N LYS A 50 -5.93 -0.29 9.73
CA LYS A 50 -5.04 0.64 10.44
C LYS A 50 -3.78 0.98 9.62
N VAL A 51 -3.16 -0.03 9.00
CA VAL A 51 -1.97 0.16 8.15
C VAL A 51 -2.32 0.96 6.89
N LEU A 52 -3.40 0.61 6.20
CA LEU A 52 -3.81 1.31 4.98
C LEU A 52 -4.18 2.77 5.25
N GLN A 53 -4.84 3.03 6.38
CA GLN A 53 -5.17 4.39 6.80
C GLN A 53 -3.93 5.22 7.11
N SER A 54 -2.86 4.65 7.67
CA SER A 54 -1.62 5.40 7.90
C SER A 54 -0.97 5.82 6.58
N PHE A 55 -1.02 4.98 5.54
CA PHE A 55 -0.56 5.38 4.19
C PHE A 55 -1.38 6.53 3.59
N LEU A 56 -2.69 6.56 3.80
CA LEU A 56 -3.53 7.66 3.30
C LEU A 56 -3.27 8.99 4.04
N GLN A 57 -2.81 8.92 5.30
CA GLN A 57 -2.53 10.09 6.13
C GLN A 57 -1.16 10.72 5.88
N ILE A 58 -0.17 9.96 5.40
CA ILE A 58 1.14 10.53 5.09
C ILE A 58 1.09 11.38 3.80
N PRO A 59 1.83 12.49 3.72
CA PRO A 59 1.79 13.38 2.56
C PRO A 59 2.21 12.73 1.25
N ASN A 60 3.18 11.82 1.30
CA ASN A 60 3.68 11.08 0.15
C ASN A 60 4.05 9.67 0.58
N ILE A 61 3.59 8.66 -0.16
CA ILE A 61 3.96 7.25 0.05
C ILE A 61 5.38 7.01 -0.46
N PHE A 62 5.72 7.62 -1.60
CA PHE A 62 7.05 7.51 -2.21
C PHE A 62 7.93 8.73 -1.93
N ALA A 63 9.17 8.50 -1.52
CA ALA A 63 10.15 9.51 -1.15
C ALA A 63 10.78 10.18 -2.38
N SER A 64 11.20 9.40 -3.38
CA SER A 64 11.85 9.88 -4.61
C SER A 64 10.84 10.48 -5.58
N ARG A 65 11.36 11.32 -6.50
CA ARG A 65 10.53 11.99 -7.49
C ARG A 65 9.97 11.00 -8.51
N GLU A 66 10.82 10.11 -9.00
CA GLU A 66 10.53 9.15 -10.06
C GLU A 66 9.44 8.17 -9.62
N PHE A 67 9.51 7.66 -8.39
CA PHE A 67 8.49 6.76 -7.87
C PHE A 67 7.19 7.50 -7.57
N ARG A 68 7.26 8.72 -7.02
CA ARG A 68 6.05 9.49 -6.75
C ARG A 68 5.26 9.80 -8.02
N GLU A 69 5.93 10.28 -9.06
CA GLU A 69 5.30 10.57 -10.36
C GLU A 69 4.69 9.30 -10.99
N LYS A 70 5.34 8.14 -10.83
CA LYS A 70 4.93 6.89 -11.46
C LYS A 70 3.84 6.13 -10.69
N PHE A 71 3.86 6.16 -9.36
CA PHE A 71 3.14 5.21 -8.51
C PHE A 71 2.18 5.84 -7.51
N GLU A 72 2.39 7.09 -7.06
CA GLU A 72 1.64 7.68 -5.94
C GLU A 72 0.12 7.69 -6.18
N SER A 73 -0.32 8.14 -7.35
CA SER A 73 -1.75 8.22 -7.69
C SER A 73 -2.40 6.82 -7.71
N LYS A 74 -1.73 5.83 -8.30
CA LYS A 74 -2.21 4.44 -8.34
C LYS A 74 -2.23 3.83 -6.95
N ALA A 75 -1.18 4.04 -6.16
CA ALA A 75 -1.09 3.56 -4.79
C ALA A 75 -2.26 4.07 -3.94
N ARG A 76 -2.56 5.36 -4.00
CA ARG A 76 -3.69 5.93 -3.26
C ARG A 76 -5.03 5.38 -3.72
N ALA A 77 -5.25 5.21 -5.03
CA ALA A 77 -6.48 4.63 -5.56
C ALA A 77 -6.66 3.16 -5.13
N ASN A 78 -5.59 2.38 -5.19
CA ASN A 78 -5.55 0.98 -4.78
C ASN A 78 -5.84 0.83 -3.27
N ILE A 79 -5.13 1.59 -2.44
CA ILE A 79 -5.31 1.61 -0.98
C ILE A 79 -6.73 2.03 -0.61
N GLN A 80 -7.26 3.09 -1.23
CA GLN A 80 -8.61 3.55 -0.95
C GLN A 80 -9.66 2.49 -1.29
N LYS A 81 -9.52 1.81 -2.44
CA LYS A 81 -10.41 0.72 -2.84
C LYS A 81 -10.36 -0.46 -1.86
N GLU A 82 -9.18 -0.81 -1.35
CA GLU A 82 -9.03 -1.85 -0.33
C GLU A 82 -9.63 -1.41 1.02
N VAL A 83 -9.44 -0.16 1.44
CA VAL A 83 -10.09 0.37 2.65
C VAL A 83 -11.62 0.27 2.54
N ASP A 84 -12.18 0.61 1.38
CA ASP A 84 -13.63 0.58 1.18
C ASP A 84 -14.19 -0.84 1.11
N SER A 85 -13.40 -1.84 0.71
CA SER A 85 -13.81 -3.25 0.76
C SER A 85 -13.76 -3.80 2.19
N LEU A 86 -12.75 -3.41 2.98
CA LEU A 86 -12.57 -3.89 4.35
C LEU A 86 -13.55 -3.28 5.36
N LYS A 87 -14.18 -2.15 5.04
CA LYS A 87 -15.22 -1.50 5.88
C LYS A 87 -16.63 -2.08 5.73
N ARG A 88 -16.90 -2.87 4.68
CA ARG A 88 -18.23 -3.45 4.41
C ARG A 88 -18.49 -4.70 5.23
#